data_AF-A0A0P7XM16-F1
#
_entry.id   AF-A0A0P7XM16-F1
#
_cell.length_a   1.000
_cell.length_b   1.000
_cell.length_c   1.000
_cell.angle_alpha   90.00
_cell.angle_beta   90.00
_cell.angle_gamma   90.00
#
_symmetry.space_group_name_H-M   'P 1'
#
loop_
_entity.id
_entity.type
_entity.pdbx_description
1 polymer ?
#
loop_
_entity_poly.entity_id
_entity_poly.type
_entity_poly.pdbx_seq_one_letter_code
_entity_poly.pdbx_strand_id
1 'polypeptide(L)'
;MTPRRQAPAPASTVVRAARSSRQSATTGSAGDPGTSAIRSAMKAEVAALARDGDLRPDLTPERATDLLAGLLSVSLRAHLTREGGWSRDTCVDEIARLAKKALMPDG
;
A
#
# COMPACT_ATOMS: atom_id res chain seq x y z
N MET A 1 -7.74 3.38 -37.01
CA MET A 1 -7.88 4.11 -35.73
C MET A 1 -7.62 3.11 -34.61
N THR A 2 -6.42 3.10 -34.05
CA THR A 2 -6.03 2.20 -32.96
C THR A 2 -6.47 2.83 -31.64
N PRO A 3 -7.18 2.13 -30.74
CA PRO A 3 -7.56 2.73 -29.47
C PRO A 3 -6.30 2.98 -28.63
N ARG A 4 -6.08 4.25 -28.30
CA ARG A 4 -5.00 4.70 -27.42
C ARG A 4 -5.24 4.06 -26.05
N ARG A 5 -4.38 3.11 -25.69
CA ARG A 5 -4.42 2.38 -24.42
C ARG A 5 -4.24 3.40 -23.29
N GLN A 6 -5.34 3.84 -22.71
CA GLN A 6 -5.38 4.81 -21.62
C GLN A 6 -4.72 4.15 -20.40
N ALA A 7 -3.58 4.71 -19.96
CA ALA A 7 -2.93 4.28 -18.73
C ALA A 7 -3.90 4.52 -17.56
N PRO A 8 -4.10 3.55 -16.65
CA PRO A 8 -4.96 3.76 -15.49
C PRO A 8 -4.36 4.86 -14.61
N ALA A 9 -5.17 5.84 -14.21
CA ALA A 9 -4.75 6.92 -13.32
C ALA A 9 -4.08 6.36 -12.04
N PRO A 10 -3.04 7.01 -11.49
CA PRO A 10 -2.20 6.47 -10.40
C PRO A 10 -2.99 6.12 -9.14
N ALA A 11 -4.08 6.85 -8.86
CA ALA A 11 -4.99 6.57 -7.74
C ALA A 11 -5.68 5.19 -7.84
N SER A 12 -5.90 4.67 -9.06
CA SER A 12 -6.51 3.36 -9.29
C SER A 12 -5.58 2.19 -9.01
N THR A 13 -4.26 2.39 -9.03
CA THR A 13 -3.28 1.33 -8.78
C THR A 13 -3.10 1.10 -7.29
N VAL A 14 -2.92 2.17 -6.51
CA VAL A 14 -2.75 2.10 -5.04
C VAL A 14 -4.00 1.52 -4.35
N VAL A 15 -5.20 1.94 -4.77
CA VAL A 15 -6.46 1.38 -4.26
C VAL A 15 -6.65 -0.09 -4.66
N ARG A 16 -6.21 -0.47 -5.87
CA ARG A 16 -6.27 -1.86 -6.34
C ARG A 16 -5.30 -2.75 -5.56
N ALA A 17 -4.10 -2.27 -5.27
CA ALA A 17 -3.12 -2.95 -4.44
C ALA A 17 -3.65 -3.23 -3.03
N ALA A 18 -4.17 -2.20 -2.36
CA ALA A 18 -4.76 -2.31 -1.03
C ALA A 18 -5.95 -3.28 -0.99
N ARG A 19 -6.69 -3.43 -2.11
CA ARG A 19 -7.80 -4.39 -2.24
C ARG A 19 -7.31 -5.82 -2.50
N SER A 20 -6.30 -6.01 -3.34
CA SER A 20 -5.75 -7.32 -3.71
C SER A 20 -5.02 -8.01 -2.57
N SER A 21 -4.31 -7.27 -1.72
CA SER A 21 -3.62 -7.82 -0.53
C SER A 21 -4.56 -8.42 0.52
N ARG A 22 -5.89 -8.22 0.38
CA ARG A 22 -6.90 -8.80 1.28
C ARG A 22 -7.15 -10.30 1.03
N GLN A 23 -6.73 -10.84 -0.12
CA GLN A 23 -7.06 -12.20 -0.55
C GLN A 23 -5.93 -13.22 -0.33
N SER A 24 -4.68 -12.78 -0.18
CA SER A 24 -3.53 -13.68 -0.03
C SER A 24 -3.17 -13.85 1.45
N ALA A 25 -3.91 -14.71 2.14
CA ALA A 25 -3.49 -15.28 3.41
C ALA A 25 -3.43 -16.80 3.27
N THR A 26 -2.24 -17.36 3.10
CA THR A 26 -2.01 -18.76 3.45
C THR A 26 -0.55 -19.03 3.85
N THR A 27 -0.44 -19.53 5.09
CA THR A 27 0.59 -20.41 5.69
C THR A 27 2.09 -20.08 5.57
N GLY A 28 2.69 -19.68 6.72
CA GLY A 28 3.84 -20.42 7.28
C GLY A 28 5.06 -19.62 7.77
N SER A 29 5.29 -19.69 9.09
CA SER A 29 6.58 -19.69 9.83
C SER A 29 6.97 -18.47 10.68
N ALA A 30 7.65 -18.80 11.78
CA ALA A 30 7.87 -18.00 12.99
C ALA A 30 8.74 -16.76 12.78
N GLY A 31 8.27 -15.63 13.31
CA GLY A 31 8.72 -14.27 13.01
C GLY A 31 7.65 -13.59 12.17
N ASP A 32 6.90 -12.65 12.76
CA ASP A 32 5.65 -12.06 12.26
C ASP A 32 5.45 -12.20 10.73
N PRO A 33 4.85 -13.32 10.25
CA PRO A 33 4.82 -13.66 8.83
C PRO A 33 3.97 -12.69 8.01
N GLY A 34 3.15 -11.88 8.69
CA GLY A 34 2.39 -10.78 8.09
C GLY A 34 3.31 -9.68 7.56
N THR A 35 4.34 -9.30 8.31
CA THR A 35 5.21 -8.17 7.94
C THR A 35 6.05 -8.47 6.69
N SER A 36 6.60 -9.69 6.56
CA SER A 36 7.40 -10.07 5.38
C SER A 36 6.55 -10.25 4.11
N ALA A 37 5.36 -10.87 4.24
CA ALA A 37 4.44 -11.04 3.11
C ALA A 37 3.89 -9.69 2.61
N ILE A 38 3.53 -8.79 3.53
CA ILE A 38 3.11 -7.44 3.19
C ILE A 38 4.26 -6.68 2.52
N ARG A 39 5.47 -6.75 3.08
CA ARG A 39 6.65 -6.08 2.49
C ARG A 39 6.92 -6.54 1.05
N SER A 40 6.84 -7.84 0.78
CA SER A 40 7.02 -8.38 -0.56
C SER A 40 5.94 -7.88 -1.54
N ALA A 41 4.67 -7.88 -1.11
CA ALA A 41 3.58 -7.33 -1.92
C ALA A 41 3.77 -5.83 -2.20
N MET A 42 4.19 -5.06 -1.20
CA MET A 42 4.40 -3.61 -1.34
C MET A 42 5.60 -3.27 -2.21
N LYS A 43 6.62 -4.13 -2.27
CA LYS A 43 7.79 -3.92 -3.13
C LYS A 43 7.41 -3.82 -4.61
N ALA A 44 6.45 -4.63 -5.07
CA ALA A 44 5.98 -4.61 -6.45
C ALA A 44 5.25 -3.29 -6.78
N GLU A 45 4.43 -2.81 -5.85
CA GLU A 45 3.64 -1.58 -6.01
C GLU A 45 4.53 -0.33 -5.97
N VAL A 46 5.50 -0.29 -5.06
CA VAL A 46 6.47 0.80 -4.98
C VAL A 46 7.38 0.82 -6.21
N ALA A 47 7.76 -0.35 -6.74
CA ALA A 47 8.51 -0.42 -8.00
C ALA A 47 7.70 0.13 -9.19
N ALA A 48 6.37 -0.05 -9.22
CA ALA A 48 5.51 0.58 -10.21
C ALA A 48 5.49 2.10 -10.04
N LEU A 49 5.24 2.61 -8.83
CA LEU A 49 5.29 4.04 -8.50
C LEU A 49 6.62 4.70 -8.91
N ALA A 50 7.75 4.04 -8.65
CA ALA A 50 9.07 4.54 -9.03
C ALA A 50 9.27 4.56 -10.55
N ARG A 51 8.74 3.56 -11.29
CA ARG A 51 8.80 3.52 -12.76
C ARG A 51 7.94 4.62 -13.40
N ASP A 52 6.78 4.90 -12.82
CA ASP A 52 5.86 5.94 -13.30
C ASP A 52 6.33 7.37 -12.92
N GLY A 53 7.36 7.50 -12.07
CA GLY A 53 7.89 8.79 -11.62
C GLY A 53 7.01 9.48 -10.56
N ASP A 54 6.04 8.76 -10.02
CA ASP A 54 5.09 9.23 -9.00
C ASP A 54 5.63 9.08 -7.56
N LEU A 55 6.79 8.42 -7.40
CA LEU A 55 7.44 8.30 -6.10
C LEU A 55 8.13 9.62 -5.73
N ARG A 56 7.90 10.10 -4.49
CA ARG A 56 8.55 11.28 -3.94
C ARG A 56 10.07 11.16 -4.10
N PRO A 57 10.76 12.17 -4.65
CA PRO A 57 12.17 12.04 -5.06
C PRO A 57 13.15 11.83 -3.88
N ASP A 58 12.72 12.19 -2.67
CA ASP A 58 13.48 12.00 -1.43
C ASP A 58 13.40 10.55 -0.89
N LEU A 59 12.52 9.72 -1.45
CA LEU A 59 12.34 8.33 -1.03
C LEU A 59 13.01 7.35 -1.99
N THR A 60 13.76 6.42 -1.41
CA THR A 60 14.18 5.22 -2.12
C THR A 60 13.03 4.21 -2.17
N PRO A 61 12.98 3.33 -3.18
CA PRO A 61 11.94 2.30 -3.27
C PRO A 61 11.96 1.36 -2.03
N GLU A 62 13.11 1.07 -1.44
CA GLU A 62 13.15 0.30 -0.18
C GLU A 62 12.51 1.05 1.00
N ARG A 63 12.84 2.34 1.20
CA ARG A 63 12.26 3.15 2.28
C ARG A 63 10.76 3.32 2.11
N ALA A 64 10.32 3.56 0.88
CA ALA A 64 8.91 3.63 0.52
C ALA A 64 8.17 2.30 0.79
N THR A 65 8.81 1.17 0.50
CA THR A 65 8.27 -0.17 0.79
C THR A 65 8.10 -0.38 2.30
N ASP A 66 9.11 -0.01 3.10
CA ASP A 66 9.07 -0.16 4.55
C ASP A 66 8.00 0.74 5.19
N LEU A 67 7.88 1.99 4.73
CA LEU A 67 6.82 2.90 5.16
C LEU A 67 5.43 2.34 4.85
N LEU A 68 5.22 1.85 3.62
CA LEU A 68 3.94 1.32 3.19
C LEU A 68 3.59 0.01 3.91
N ALA A 69 4.57 -0.86 4.15
CA ALA A 69 4.38 -2.09 4.91
C ALA A 69 4.03 -1.81 6.37
N GLY A 70 4.62 -0.80 6.99
CA GLY A 70 4.26 -0.35 8.33
C GLY A 70 2.83 0.17 8.41
N LEU A 71 2.43 1.04 7.47
CA LEU A 71 1.08 1.60 7.38
C LEU A 71 0.00 0.55 7.12
N LEU A 72 0.32 -0.53 6.40
CA LEU A 72 -0.63 -1.59 6.07
C LEU A 72 -0.59 -2.78 7.02
N SER A 73 0.22 -2.73 8.08
CA SER A 73 0.34 -3.81 9.04
C SER A 73 -1.02 -4.23 9.60
N VAL A 74 -1.25 -5.54 9.65
CA VAL A 74 -2.47 -6.14 10.20
C VAL A 74 -2.67 -5.69 11.65
N SER A 75 -1.59 -5.56 12.41
CA SER A 75 -1.62 -5.11 13.80
C SER A 75 -2.13 -3.68 13.95
N LEU A 76 -1.66 -2.76 13.09
CA LEU A 76 -2.14 -1.37 13.10
C LEU A 76 -3.64 -1.28 12.79
N ARG A 77 -4.09 -2.03 11.78
CA ARG A 77 -5.51 -2.08 11.38
C ARG A 77 -6.38 -2.72 12.45
N ALA A 78 -5.91 -3.80 13.08
CA ALA A 78 -6.62 -4.46 14.16
C ALA A 78 -6.76 -3.52 15.36
N HIS A 79 -5.71 -2.79 15.73
CA HIS A 79 -5.76 -1.82 16.82
C HIS A 79 -6.75 -0.67 16.53
N LEU A 80 -6.68 -0.05 15.33
CA LEU A 80 -7.59 1.05 14.95
C LEU A 80 -9.07 0.63 14.94
N THR A 81 -9.37 -0.60 14.51
CA THR A 81 -10.75 -1.07 14.42
C THR A 81 -11.30 -1.64 15.73
N ARG A 82 -10.49 -2.40 16.48
CA ARG A 82 -10.94 -3.04 17.73
C ARG A 82 -10.88 -2.10 18.92
N GLU A 83 -9.79 -1.35 19.07
CA GLU A 83 -9.57 -0.47 20.21
C GLU A 83 -9.89 0.98 19.89
N GLY A 84 -9.56 1.42 18.67
CA GLY A 84 -9.90 2.76 18.21
C GLY A 84 -11.39 2.96 17.88
N GLY A 85 -12.15 1.88 17.71
CA GLY A 85 -13.57 1.94 17.34
C GLY A 85 -13.83 2.36 15.89
N TRP A 86 -12.81 2.34 15.04
CA TRP A 86 -12.96 2.79 13.65
C TRP A 86 -13.72 1.77 12.84
N SER A 87 -14.60 2.26 11.97
CA SER A 87 -15.16 1.42 10.92
C SER A 87 -14.05 0.96 9.98
N ARG A 88 -14.17 -0.28 9.50
CA ARG A 88 -13.20 -0.89 8.59
C ARG A 88 -12.97 -0.06 7.32
N ASP A 89 -14.01 0.58 6.80
CA ASP A 89 -13.93 1.47 5.64
C ASP A 89 -13.11 2.72 5.95
N THR A 90 -13.43 3.41 7.05
CA THR A 90 -12.68 4.59 7.53
C THR A 90 -11.20 4.27 7.73
N CYS A 91 -10.89 3.13 8.34
CA CYS A 91 -9.51 2.69 8.53
C CYS A 91 -8.76 2.50 7.20
N VAL A 92 -9.42 1.92 6.19
CA VAL A 92 -8.81 1.72 4.87
C VAL A 92 -8.63 3.04 4.12
N ASP A 93 -9.63 3.92 4.17
CA ASP A 93 -9.60 5.22 3.48
C ASP A 93 -8.47 6.11 4.03
N GLU A 94 -8.34 6.19 5.36
CA GLU A 94 -7.29 6.97 6.00
C GLU A 94 -5.89 6.39 5.77
N ILE A 95 -5.73 5.06 5.79
CA ILE A 95 -4.44 4.44 5.44
C ILE A 95 -4.07 4.75 3.98
N ALA A 96 -5.03 4.70 3.06
CA ALA A 96 -4.78 5.04 1.65
C ALA A 96 -4.42 6.53 1.49
N ARG A 97 -5.10 7.43 2.19
CA ARG A 97 -4.81 8.86 2.22
C ARG A 97 -3.40 9.13 2.76
N LEU A 98 -3.02 8.51 3.87
CA LEU A 98 -1.70 8.63 4.47
C LEU A 98 -0.60 8.06 3.57
N ALA A 99 -0.82 6.89 2.98
CA ALA A 99 0.12 6.29 2.02
C ALA A 99 0.35 7.21 0.82
N LYS A 100 -0.71 7.82 0.27
CA LYS A 100 -0.60 8.78 -0.83
C LYS A 100 0.26 9.98 -0.43
N LYS A 101 -0.01 10.59 0.72
CA LYS A 101 0.77 11.72 1.24
C LYS A 101 2.22 11.37 1.56
N ALA A 102 2.48 10.17 2.04
CA ALA A 102 3.82 9.75 2.41
C ALA A 102 4.70 9.47 1.18
N LEU A 103 4.11 8.86 0.15
CA LEU A 103 4.86 8.29 -0.97
C LEU A 103 4.88 9.16 -2.21
N MET A 104 3.88 10.02 -2.41
CA MET A 104 3.77 10.85 -3.61
C MET A 104 4.18 12.29 -3.29
N PRO A 105 4.69 13.04 -4.27
CA PRO A 105 4.91 14.48 -4.11
C PRO A 105 3.58 15.17 -3.78
N ASP A 106 3.63 16.18 -2.92
CA ASP A 106 2.50 17.10 -2.72
C ASP A 106 2.21 17.78 -4.06
N GLY A 107 1.05 17.45 -4.64
CA GLY A 107 0.44 18.19 -5.75
C GLY A 107 -0.48 19.27 -5.21
#